data_AF-A0A1Q9LRZ8-F1
#
_entry.id   AF-A0A1Q9LRZ8-F1
#
_cell.length_a   1.000
_cell.length_b   1.000
_cell.length_c   1.000
_cell.angle_alpha   90.00
_cell.angle_beta   90.00
_cell.angle_gamma   90.00
#
_symmetry.space_group_name_H-M   'P 1'
#
loop_
_entity.id
_entity.type
_entity.pdbx_description
1 polymer ?
#
loop_
_entity_poly.entity_id
_entity_poly.type
_entity_poly.pdbx_seq_one_letter_code
_entity_poly.pdbx_strand_id
1 'polypeptide(L)'
;MPDADLTVTATNDGPWQAGGTGRYTLLVSNSPDHGPSSRLVVVDLFLPTGLTATAVAGEGWSCSITGHEVSCLTKEPLEPGAAYPPITVDVEVGRGLSGPVDARVALSVAGSEADTTNNTTSSTATITPLP
;
A
#
# COMPACT_ATOMS: atom_id res chain seq x y z
N MET A 1 0.72 7.19 27.74
CA MET A 1 0.01 6.11 27.02
C MET A 1 1.03 5.49 26.08
N PRO A 2 1.02 4.16 25.85
CA PRO A 2 1.91 3.57 24.86
C PRO A 2 1.64 4.18 23.48
N ASP A 3 2.69 4.34 22.67
CA ASP A 3 2.55 4.74 21.28
C ASP A 3 1.85 3.62 20.48
N ALA A 4 1.19 3.97 19.38
CA ALA A 4 0.63 3.00 18.45
C ALA A 4 1.75 2.29 17.68
N ASP A 5 1.50 1.06 17.24
CA ASP A 5 2.38 0.28 16.38
C ASP A 5 1.60 -0.11 15.13
N LEU A 6 1.82 0.63 14.04
CA LEU A 6 1.09 0.41 12.80
C LEU A 6 1.98 -0.38 11.85
N THR A 7 1.43 -1.47 11.30
CA THR A 7 2.10 -2.27 10.27
C THR A 7 1.36 -2.15 8.96
N VAL A 8 2.09 -2.09 7.84
CA VAL A 8 1.51 -2.15 6.49
C VAL A 8 1.81 -3.50 5.82
N THR A 9 0.79 -4.06 5.17
CA THR A 9 0.93 -5.25 4.33
C THR A 9 0.44 -4.94 2.92
N ALA A 10 1.07 -5.57 1.93
CA ALA A 10 0.78 -5.34 0.52
C ALA A 10 0.64 -6.66 -0.24
N THR A 11 -0.51 -6.86 -0.88
CA THR A 11 -0.79 -8.02 -1.72
C THR A 11 -1.21 -7.59 -3.12
N ASN A 12 -1.16 -8.51 -4.07
CA ASN A 12 -1.58 -8.30 -5.44
C ASN A 12 -2.39 -9.50 -5.96
N ASP A 13 -3.18 -9.28 -7.00
CA ASP A 13 -4.01 -10.30 -7.65
C ASP A 13 -3.32 -10.99 -8.84
N GLY A 14 -1.98 -10.88 -8.92
CA GLY A 14 -1.19 -11.51 -9.98
C GLY A 14 -1.29 -13.04 -10.01
N PRO A 15 -0.84 -13.68 -11.11
CA PRO A 15 -0.05 -13.11 -12.20
C PRO A 15 -0.84 -12.23 -13.17
N TRP A 16 -0.17 -11.24 -13.76
CA TRP A 16 -0.76 -10.34 -14.77
C TRP A 16 -0.20 -10.61 -16.16
N GLN A 17 -0.84 -10.06 -17.18
CA GLN A 17 -0.36 -10.10 -18.55
C GLN A 17 0.16 -8.73 -18.98
N ALA A 18 1.25 -8.71 -19.76
CA ALA A 18 1.77 -7.50 -20.36
C ALA A 18 0.70 -6.84 -21.26
N GLY A 19 0.45 -5.54 -21.08
CA GLY A 19 -0.65 -4.83 -21.73
C GLY A 19 -2.02 -5.01 -21.07
N GLY A 20 -2.11 -5.79 -19.99
CA GLY A 20 -3.31 -5.98 -19.18
C GLY A 20 -3.39 -5.01 -18.00
N THR A 21 -4.22 -5.37 -17.03
CA THR A 21 -4.41 -4.64 -15.78
C THR A 21 -4.15 -5.55 -14.58
N GLY A 22 -3.90 -4.95 -13.43
CA GLY A 22 -3.72 -5.63 -12.16
C GLY A 22 -4.20 -4.77 -11.00
N ARG A 23 -4.21 -5.36 -9.79
CA ARG A 23 -4.62 -4.67 -8.57
C ARG A 23 -3.69 -4.98 -7.40
N TYR A 24 -3.29 -3.93 -6.69
CA TYR A 24 -2.68 -4.03 -5.36
C TYR A 24 -3.73 -3.79 -4.27
N THR A 25 -3.60 -4.51 -3.16
CA THR A 25 -4.38 -4.30 -1.94
C THR A 25 -3.42 -4.02 -0.80
N LEU A 26 -3.56 -2.85 -0.16
CA LEU A 26 -2.77 -2.43 0.99
C LEU A 26 -3.64 -2.45 2.23
N LEU A 27 -3.11 -3.00 3.32
CA LEU A 27 -3.80 -3.06 4.60
C LEU A 27 -2.88 -2.56 5.70
N VAL A 28 -3.38 -1.59 6.48
CA VAL A 28 -2.70 -1.04 7.65
C VAL A 28 -3.44 -1.48 8.91
N SER A 29 -2.71 -2.09 9.85
CA SER A 29 -3.24 -2.60 11.12
C SER A 29 -2.47 -2.06 12.31
N ASN A 30 -3.14 -1.91 13.45
CA ASN A 30 -2.50 -1.54 14.72
C ASN A 30 -2.30 -2.79 15.59
N SER A 31 -1.12 -2.94 16.18
CA SER A 31 -0.82 -4.03 17.11
C SER A 31 -1.75 -3.99 18.33
N PRO A 32 -2.25 -5.14 18.82
CA PRO A 32 -3.14 -5.21 19.98
C PRO A 32 -2.44 -4.84 21.31
N ASP A 33 -1.12 -4.92 21.37
CA ASP A 33 -0.32 -4.68 22.59
C ASP A 33 0.10 -3.20 22.75
N HIS A 34 -0.36 -2.33 21.85
CA HIS A 34 0.04 -0.92 21.74
C HIS A 34 -1.12 0.06 21.95
N GLY A 35 -0.84 1.37 21.90
CA GLY A 35 -1.86 2.40 22.06
C GLY A 35 -2.70 2.63 20.80
N PRO A 36 -3.82 3.38 20.91
CA PRO A 36 -4.60 3.76 19.74
C PRO A 36 -3.83 4.76 18.87
N SER A 37 -4.00 4.67 17.54
CA SER A 37 -3.54 5.72 16.62
C SER A 37 -4.62 6.81 16.51
N SER A 38 -4.20 8.07 16.57
CA SER A 38 -5.06 9.26 16.36
C SER A 38 -4.31 10.35 15.57
N ARG A 39 -3.28 9.93 14.85
CA ARG A 39 -2.35 10.81 14.12
C ARG A 39 -2.55 10.67 12.63
N LEU A 40 -1.94 11.58 11.88
CA LEU A 40 -1.90 11.45 10.42
C LEU A 40 -1.09 10.20 10.06
N VAL A 41 -1.72 9.29 9.33
CA VAL A 41 -1.11 8.10 8.75
C VAL A 41 -1.02 8.32 7.24
N VAL A 42 0.14 8.04 6.67
CA VAL A 42 0.42 8.14 5.23
C VAL A 42 0.93 6.79 4.74
N VAL A 43 0.39 6.32 3.63
CA VAL A 43 0.79 5.10 2.94
C VAL A 43 1.18 5.48 1.51
N ASP A 44 2.44 5.25 1.17
CA ASP A 44 2.98 5.51 -0.15
C ASP A 44 3.31 4.19 -0.85
N LEU A 45 2.76 4.00 -2.04
CA LEU A 45 3.04 2.86 -2.93
C LEU A 45 3.87 3.37 -4.13
N PHE A 46 5.05 2.78 -4.28
CA PHE A 46 5.97 3.03 -5.38
C PHE A 46 5.89 1.88 -6.39
N LEU A 47 5.35 2.18 -7.57
CA LEU A 47 5.28 1.22 -8.66
C LEU A 47 6.60 1.18 -9.43
N PRO A 48 7.09 -0.01 -9.80
CA PRO A 48 8.25 -0.15 -10.66
C PRO A 48 7.96 0.39 -12.06
N THR A 49 9.02 0.77 -12.78
CA THR A 49 8.92 1.25 -14.17
C THR A 49 8.12 0.26 -15.03
N GLY A 50 7.13 0.80 -15.75
CA GLY A 50 6.27 0.02 -16.64
C GLY A 50 4.94 -0.40 -16.02
N LEU A 51 4.72 -0.20 -14.72
CA LEU A 51 3.39 -0.24 -14.11
C LEU A 51 2.87 1.19 -13.92
N THR A 52 1.62 1.46 -14.28
CA THR A 52 1.01 2.78 -14.10
C THR A 52 -0.25 2.66 -13.26
N ALA A 53 -0.36 3.43 -12.16
CA ALA A 53 -1.59 3.47 -11.38
C ALA A 53 -2.67 4.23 -12.16
N THR A 54 -3.85 3.63 -12.29
CA THR A 54 -4.99 4.23 -13.02
C THR A 54 -6.12 4.64 -12.08
N ALA A 55 -6.31 3.92 -10.98
CA ALA A 55 -7.28 4.26 -9.95
C ALA A 55 -6.79 3.86 -8.57
N VAL A 56 -7.25 4.59 -7.56
CA VAL A 56 -7.02 4.28 -6.16
C VAL A 56 -8.29 4.59 -5.36
N ALA A 57 -8.63 3.69 -4.45
CA ALA A 57 -9.77 3.83 -3.55
C ALA A 57 -9.49 3.21 -2.19
N GLY A 58 -10.04 3.80 -1.14
CA GLY A 58 -10.03 3.26 0.22
C GLY A 58 -10.99 4.06 1.08
N GLU A 59 -11.88 3.39 1.81
CA GLU A 59 -12.83 4.07 2.69
C GLU A 59 -12.08 4.74 3.86
N GLY A 60 -12.36 6.02 4.12
CA GLY A 60 -11.63 6.80 5.13
C GLY A 60 -10.23 7.24 4.70
N TRP A 61 -9.83 6.97 3.46
CA TRP A 61 -8.54 7.39 2.89
C TRP A 61 -8.72 8.52 1.88
N SER A 62 -7.85 9.52 1.95
CA SER A 62 -7.67 10.53 0.91
C SER A 62 -6.45 10.15 0.09
N CYS A 63 -6.67 9.72 -1.15
CA CYS A 63 -5.62 9.20 -2.02
C CYS A 63 -5.35 10.09 -3.22
N SER A 64 -4.11 10.10 -3.70
CA SER A 64 -3.66 10.80 -4.90
C SER A 64 -2.67 9.94 -5.69
N ILE A 65 -2.70 10.08 -7.01
CA ILE A 65 -1.78 9.39 -7.93
C ILE A 65 -0.89 10.45 -8.58
N THR A 66 0.42 10.30 -8.46
CA THR A 66 1.42 11.18 -9.08
C THR A 66 2.38 10.31 -9.89
N GLY A 67 2.06 10.08 -11.17
CA GLY A 67 2.87 9.24 -12.05
C GLY A 67 2.86 7.77 -11.62
N HIS A 68 3.98 7.29 -11.08
CA HIS A 68 4.16 5.89 -10.64
C HIS A 68 4.04 5.74 -9.12
N GLU A 69 3.65 6.81 -8.44
CA GLU A 69 3.52 6.86 -6.99
C GLU A 69 2.05 7.08 -6.61
N VAL A 70 1.58 6.32 -5.64
CA VAL A 70 0.24 6.48 -5.06
C VAL A 70 0.42 6.80 -3.59
N SER A 71 -0.13 7.93 -3.15
CA SER A 71 -0.06 8.37 -1.76
C SER A 71 -1.47 8.46 -1.19
N CYS A 72 -1.71 7.74 -0.10
CA CYS A 72 -2.98 7.70 0.63
C CYS A 72 -2.76 8.13 2.06
N LEU A 73 -3.61 9.03 2.56
CA LEU A 73 -3.56 9.48 3.95
C LEU A 73 -4.89 9.34 4.66
N THR A 74 -4.82 9.10 5.97
CA THR A 74 -5.98 9.11 6.87
C THR A 74 -5.64 9.75 8.20
N LYS A 75 -6.66 10.26 8.89
CA LYS A 75 -6.59 10.76 10.27
C LYS A 75 -7.66 10.11 11.15
N GLU A 76 -8.36 9.12 10.63
CA GLU A 76 -9.34 8.36 11.41
C GLU A 76 -8.62 7.66 12.56
N PRO A 77 -9.18 7.64 13.77
CA PRO A 77 -8.58 6.92 14.87
C PRO A 77 -8.62 5.41 14.64
N LEU A 78 -7.60 4.69 15.10
CA LEU A 78 -7.52 3.24 15.01
C LEU A 78 -7.17 2.63 16.36
N GLU A 79 -8.11 1.86 16.90
CA GLU A 79 -7.93 1.17 18.17
C GLU A 79 -6.88 0.05 18.08
N PRO A 80 -6.26 -0.36 19.20
CA PRO A 80 -5.34 -1.48 19.25
C PRO A 80 -6.00 -2.76 18.71
N GLY A 81 -5.28 -3.51 17.86
CA GLY A 81 -5.76 -4.75 17.26
C GLY A 81 -6.76 -4.57 16.10
N ALA A 82 -7.11 -3.33 15.76
CA ALA A 82 -7.96 -3.03 14.61
C ALA A 82 -7.14 -2.79 13.33
N ALA A 83 -7.82 -2.77 12.18
CA ALA A 83 -7.24 -2.39 10.91
C ALA A 83 -8.14 -1.39 10.18
N TYR A 84 -7.54 -0.50 9.41
CA TYR A 84 -8.30 0.39 8.52
C TYR A 84 -8.95 -0.43 7.38
N PRO A 85 -10.00 0.10 6.73
CA PRO A 85 -10.46 -0.42 5.46
C PRO A 85 -9.30 -0.49 4.45
N PRO A 86 -9.25 -1.54 3.60
CA PRO A 86 -8.15 -1.73 2.68
C PRO A 86 -8.12 -0.64 1.60
N ILE A 87 -6.91 -0.30 1.16
CA ILE A 87 -6.67 0.56 0.00
C ILE A 87 -6.48 -0.34 -1.22
N THR A 88 -7.27 -0.14 -2.26
CA THR A 88 -7.15 -0.82 -3.55
C THR A 88 -6.54 0.12 -4.57
N VAL A 89 -5.51 -0.33 -5.27
CA VAL A 89 -4.85 0.41 -6.35
C VAL A 89 -4.93 -0.42 -7.63
N ASP A 90 -5.63 0.11 -8.64
CA ASP A 90 -5.67 -0.48 -9.97
C ASP A 90 -4.48 0.03 -10.79
N VAL A 91 -3.83 -0.88 -11.51
CA VAL A 91 -2.66 -0.60 -12.34
C VAL A 91 -2.82 -1.12 -13.76
N GLU A 92 -2.26 -0.41 -14.71
CA GLU A 92 -2.01 -0.88 -16.07
C GLU A 92 -0.59 -1.44 -16.18
N VAL A 93 -0.47 -2.56 -16.89
CA VAL A 93 0.80 -3.25 -17.13
C VAL A 93 1.33 -2.89 -18.50
N GLY A 94 2.52 -2.31 -18.56
CA GLY A 94 3.20 -1.99 -19.82
C GLY A 94 3.42 -3.23 -20.68
N ARG A 95 3.23 -3.09 -22.00
CA ARG A 95 3.34 -4.20 -22.98
C ARG A 95 4.74 -4.83 -23.07
N GLY A 96 5.78 -4.14 -22.62
CA GLY A 96 7.17 -4.63 -22.62
C GLY A 96 7.60 -5.33 -21.33
N LEU A 97 6.71 -5.47 -20.34
CA LEU A 97 7.06 -6.09 -19.06
C LEU A 97 7.02 -7.62 -19.13
N SER A 98 7.92 -8.26 -18.38
CA SER A 98 7.93 -9.71 -18.18
C SER A 98 8.66 -10.05 -16.88
N GLY A 99 8.33 -11.19 -16.29
CA GLY A 99 8.97 -11.67 -15.07
C GLY A 99 8.48 -10.98 -13.79
N PRO A 100 9.21 -11.11 -12.68
CA PRO A 100 8.81 -10.51 -11.41
C PRO A 100 9.00 -9.00 -11.43
N VAL A 101 7.97 -8.27 -11.01
CA VAL A 101 8.00 -6.82 -10.75
C VAL A 101 7.67 -6.56 -9.30
N ASP A 102 8.49 -5.77 -8.62
CA ASP A 102 8.36 -5.49 -7.20
C ASP A 102 7.84 -4.08 -6.97
N ALA A 103 6.70 -3.96 -6.29
CA ALA A 103 6.19 -2.69 -5.81
C ALA A 103 6.52 -2.54 -4.33
N ARG A 104 6.97 -1.36 -3.93
CA ARG A 104 7.35 -1.05 -2.55
C ARG A 104 6.29 -0.19 -1.90
N VAL A 105 6.04 -0.44 -0.62
CA VAL A 105 5.08 0.30 0.18
C VAL A 105 5.78 0.81 1.43
N ALA A 106 5.57 2.07 1.73
CA ALA A 106 6.03 2.73 2.93
C ALA A 106 4.84 3.28 3.72
N LEU A 107 4.88 3.11 5.03
CA LEU A 107 3.95 3.64 6.00
C LEU A 107 4.68 4.72 6.81
N SER A 108 4.01 5.84 7.06
CA SER A 108 4.53 6.92 7.90
C SER A 108 3.43 7.39 8.84
N VAL A 109 3.76 7.54 10.12
CA VAL A 109 2.84 8.02 11.15
C VAL A 109 3.40 9.33 11.71
N ALA A 110 2.58 10.37 11.77
CA ALA A 110 3.01 11.64 12.33
C ALA A 110 3.17 11.54 13.87
N GLY A 111 4.36 11.86 14.38
CA GLY A 111 4.67 11.81 15.80
C GLY A 111 5.48 10.57 16.16
N SER A 112 5.15 9.94 17.28
CA SER A 112 5.78 8.70 17.75
C SER A 112 4.99 7.48 17.29
N GLU A 113 5.72 6.43 16.92
CA GLU A 113 5.25 5.11 16.53
C GLU A 113 6.23 4.11 17.15
N ALA A 114 5.72 2.99 17.66
CA ALA A 114 6.46 2.16 18.58
C ALA A 114 7.50 1.24 17.91
N ASP A 115 7.25 0.77 16.68
CA ASP A 115 8.18 -0.04 15.89
C ASP A 115 8.22 0.38 14.41
N THR A 116 9.11 1.33 14.12
CA THR A 116 9.25 1.81 12.73
C THR A 116 9.84 0.79 11.74
N THR A 117 10.29 -0.38 12.20
CA THR A 117 10.92 -1.38 11.33
C THR A 117 9.91 -2.17 10.50
N ASN A 118 8.64 -2.17 10.90
CA ASN A 118 7.54 -2.84 10.20
C ASN A 118 6.74 -1.89 9.27
N ASN A 119 7.18 -0.63 9.14
CA ASN A 119 6.56 0.40 8.32
C ASN A 119 6.89 0.29 6.82
N THR A 120 7.56 -0.78 6.38
CA THR A 120 7.85 -0.99 4.96
C THR A 120 7.57 -2.42 4.55
N THR A 121 7.04 -2.60 3.34
CA THR A 121 6.78 -3.91 2.76
C THR A 121 6.92 -3.86 1.24
N SER A 122 6.97 -5.02 0.60
CA SER A 122 7.03 -5.13 -0.85
C SER A 122 6.06 -6.20 -1.33
N SER A 123 5.50 -5.99 -2.52
CA SER A 123 4.61 -6.94 -3.17
C SER A 123 5.11 -7.24 -4.58
N THR A 124 5.52 -8.48 -4.79
CA THR A 124 6.01 -8.95 -6.09
C THR A 124 4.84 -9.52 -6.89
N ALA A 125 4.61 -8.98 -8.09
CA ALA A 125 3.68 -9.52 -9.07
C ALA A 125 4.48 -10.20 -10.20
N THR A 126 3.97 -11.29 -10.76
CA THR A 126 4.59 -11.93 -11.93
C THR A 126 3.87 -11.50 -13.20
N ILE A 127 4.62 -10.97 -14.18
CA ILE A 127 4.10 -10.56 -15.47
C ILE A 127 4.39 -11.61 -16.53
N THR A 128 3.33 -12.09 -17.18
CA THR A 128 3.40 -12.94 -18.35
C THR A 128 3.53 -12.06 -19.60
N PRO A 129 4.57 -12.25 -20.44
CA PRO A 129 4.73 -11.46 -21.66
C PRO A 129 3.58 -11.70 -22.65
N LEU A 130 3.40 -10.78 -23.60
CA LEU A 130 2.52 -11.00 -24.75
C LEU A 130 3.09 -12.14 -25.63
N PRO A 131 2.21 -12.92 -26.29
CA PRO A 131 2.63 -13.94 -27.26
C PRO A 131 3.47 -13.40 -28.41
#